data_AF-A0A1L6R951-F1
#
_entry.id   AF-A0A1L6R951-F1
#
_cell.length_a   1.000
_cell.length_b   1.000
_cell.length_c   1.000
_cell.angle_alpha   90.00
_cell.angle_beta   90.00
_cell.angle_gamma   90.00
#
_symmetry.space_group_name_H-M   'P 1'
#
loop_
_entity.id
_entity.type
_entity.pdbx_description
1 polymer ?
#
loop_
_entity_poly.entity_id
_entity_poly.type
_entity_poly.pdbx_seq_one_letter_code
_entity_poly.pdbx_strand_id
1 'polypeptide(L)'
;MIKHIIKNKFWIITGAELITIAFMFSIGFSVIDIHVPASFQLVAHPSFRLLVIADGVAMIVQSVWDITWYYIREVTRLAAAGVLGMMMSAFLLSDLNTLHITLVPLGLMFLLVRILIDLLTDNTLFKVRR
;
A
#
# COMPACT_ATOMS: atom_id res chain seq x y z
N MET A 1 12.27 -16.62 -17.14
CA MET A 1 12.44 -15.31 -16.45
C MET A 1 11.40 -14.28 -16.86
N ILE A 2 11.32 -13.86 -18.14
CA ILE A 2 10.37 -12.82 -18.60
C ILE A 2 8.90 -13.18 -18.31
N LYS A 3 8.47 -14.41 -18.61
CA LYS A 3 7.11 -14.88 -18.30
C LYS A 3 6.76 -14.83 -16.80
N HIS A 4 7.75 -15.06 -15.93
CA HIS A 4 7.58 -15.01 -14.47
C HIS A 4 7.41 -13.57 -13.99
N ILE A 5 8.21 -12.64 -14.52
CA ILE A 5 8.09 -11.20 -14.22
C ILE A 5 6.73 -10.66 -14.67
N ILE A 6 6.25 -11.05 -15.84
CA ILE A 6 4.94 -10.62 -16.35
C ILE A 6 3.81 -11.15 -15.46
N LYS A 7 3.86 -12.44 -15.07
CA LYS A 7 2.87 -13.07 -14.18
C LYS A 7 2.81 -12.41 -12.80
N ASN A 8 3.96 -12.02 -12.24
CA ASN A 8 4.05 -11.47 -10.89
C ASN A 8 4.25 -9.94 -10.88
N LYS A 9 3.98 -9.25 -12.00
CA LYS A 9 4.21 -7.81 -12.18
C LYS A 9 3.52 -6.98 -11.09
N PHE A 10 2.28 -7.30 -10.75
CA PHE A 10 1.52 -6.65 -9.68
C PHE A 10 2.29 -6.64 -8.35
N TRP A 11 2.87 -7.78 -7.99
CA TRP A 11 3.55 -8.00 -6.71
C TRP A 11 4.84 -7.21 -6.61
N ILE A 12 5.60 -7.22 -7.70
CA ILE A 12 6.88 -6.49 -7.80
C ILE A 12 6.62 -4.99 -7.77
N ILE A 13 5.66 -4.50 -8.56
CA ILE A 13 5.36 -3.07 -8.66
C ILE A 13 4.79 -2.54 -7.35
N THR A 14 3.75 -3.18 -6.81
CA THR A 14 3.12 -2.72 -5.56
C THR A 14 4.10 -2.79 -4.39
N GLY A 15 4.89 -3.86 -4.31
CA GLY A 15 5.91 -3.97 -3.26
C GLY A 15 6.96 -2.86 -3.34
N ALA A 16 7.43 -2.54 -4.54
CA ALA A 16 8.37 -1.44 -4.75
C ALA A 16 7.75 -0.06 -4.43
N GLU A 17 6.49 0.16 -4.82
CA GLU A 17 5.76 1.39 -4.51
C GLU A 17 5.60 1.60 -3.00
N LEU A 18 5.19 0.57 -2.25
CA LEU A 18 5.05 0.63 -0.79
C LEU A 18 6.37 0.96 -0.10
N ILE A 19 7.46 0.33 -0.51
CA ILE A 19 8.80 0.61 0.03
C ILE A 19 9.19 2.06 -0.27
N THR A 20 9.02 2.49 -1.52
CA THR A 20 9.38 3.86 -1.95
C THR A 20 8.60 4.90 -1.14
N ILE A 21 7.30 4.70 -0.99
CA ILE A 21 6.41 5.53 -0.18
C ILE A 21 6.92 5.60 1.26
N ALA A 22 7.16 4.46 1.89
CA ALA A 22 7.63 4.42 3.28
C ALA A 22 8.95 5.18 3.45
N PHE A 23 9.87 5.09 2.48
CA PHE A 23 11.10 5.87 2.47
C PHE A 23 10.86 7.37 2.28
N MET A 24 9.99 7.78 1.35
CA MET A 24 9.64 9.19 1.14
C MET A 24 9.08 9.82 2.42
N PHE A 25 8.18 9.11 3.10
CA PHE A 25 7.64 9.54 4.40
C PHE A 25 8.68 9.48 5.53
N SER A 26 9.72 8.66 5.41
CA SER A 26 10.81 8.58 6.39
C SER A 26 11.76 9.77 6.37
N ILE A 27 11.94 10.42 5.22
CA ILE A 27 12.86 11.57 5.05
C ILE A 27 12.24 12.89 5.58
N GLY A 28 11.02 12.84 6.14
CA GLY A 28 10.37 14.01 6.74
C GLY A 28 9.57 14.85 5.75
N PHE A 29 9.24 14.31 4.58
CA PHE A 29 8.48 15.03 3.55
C PHE A 29 7.02 15.35 3.96
N SER A 30 6.46 14.66 4.96
CA SER A 30 5.08 14.90 5.34
C SER A 30 4.84 14.65 6.84
N VAL A 31 4.46 15.71 7.54
CA VAL A 31 4.02 15.67 8.94
C VAL A 31 2.49 15.72 8.95
N ILE A 32 1.86 14.74 9.58
CA ILE A 32 0.40 14.71 9.77
C ILE A 32 0.05 15.67 10.91
N ASP A 33 -1.01 16.47 10.74
CA ASP A 33 -1.49 17.40 11.75
C ASP A 33 -1.93 16.66 13.03
N ILE A 34 -1.66 17.27 14.19
CA ILE A 34 -1.94 16.72 15.51
C ILE A 34 -3.44 16.55 15.82
N HIS A 35 -4.33 17.25 15.10
CA HIS A 35 -5.78 17.18 15.31
C HIS A 35 -6.45 16.08 14.47
N VAL A 36 -5.69 15.35 13.66
CA VAL A 36 -6.21 14.17 12.96
C VAL A 36 -6.59 13.10 14.01
N PRO A 37 -7.71 12.35 13.84
CA PRO A 37 -8.15 11.34 14.80
C PRO A 37 -7.05 10.33 15.14
N ALA A 38 -7.00 9.89 16.40
CA ALA A 38 -5.93 9.03 16.93
C ALA A 38 -5.68 7.74 16.11
N SER A 39 -6.71 7.18 15.49
CA SER A 39 -6.58 6.02 14.59
C SER A 39 -5.72 6.28 13.36
N PHE A 40 -5.68 7.51 12.86
CA PHE A 40 -4.88 7.92 11.69
C PHE A 40 -3.53 8.51 12.08
N GLN A 41 -3.35 8.92 13.34
CA GLN A 41 -2.04 9.32 13.87
C GLN A 41 -1.02 8.17 13.85
N LEU A 42 -1.49 6.91 13.85
CA LEU A 42 -0.66 5.72 13.62
C LEU A 42 0.24 5.87 12.39
N VAL A 43 -0.24 6.49 11.31
CA VAL A 43 0.52 6.70 10.07
C VAL A 43 1.77 7.57 10.29
N ALA A 44 1.75 8.47 11.28
CA ALA A 44 2.89 9.32 11.60
C ALA A 44 3.99 8.56 12.37
N HIS A 45 3.67 7.44 13.01
CA HIS A 45 4.63 6.70 13.82
C HIS A 45 5.67 5.93 12.99
N PRO A 46 6.94 5.88 13.43
CA PRO A 46 7.98 5.08 12.76
C PRO A 46 7.64 3.59 12.67
N SER A 47 6.91 3.05 13.66
CA SER A 47 6.45 1.66 13.66
C SER A 47 5.52 1.34 12.49
N PHE A 48 4.64 2.27 12.10
CA PHE A 48 3.77 2.10 10.94
C PHE A 48 4.57 2.07 9.64
N ARG A 49 5.63 2.88 9.53
CA ARG A 49 6.54 2.84 8.37
C ARG A 49 7.22 1.48 8.22
N LEU A 50 7.65 0.88 9.32
CA LEU A 50 8.21 -0.47 9.32
C LEU A 50 7.19 -1.50 8.85
N LEU A 51 5.90 -1.35 9.21
CA LEU A 51 4.83 -2.22 8.70
C LEU A 51 4.64 -2.06 7.18
N VAL A 52 4.64 -0.82 6.66
CA VAL A 52 4.53 -0.56 5.21
C VAL A 52 5.70 -1.19 4.45
N ILE A 53 6.93 -1.06 4.97
CA ILE A 53 8.11 -1.69 4.39
C ILE A 53 8.00 -3.21 4.46
N ALA A 54 7.59 -3.78 5.60
CA ALA A 54 7.44 -5.21 5.78
C ALA A 54 6.42 -5.80 4.80
N ASP A 55 5.30 -5.11 4.59
CA ASP A 55 4.29 -5.53 3.61
C ASP A 55 4.83 -5.46 2.18
N GLY A 56 5.52 -4.36 1.82
CA GLY A 56 6.16 -4.24 0.51
C GLY A 56 7.22 -5.31 0.25
N VAL A 57 8.06 -5.63 1.23
CA VAL A 57 9.05 -6.71 1.16
C VAL A 57 8.35 -8.07 1.04
N ALA A 58 7.29 -8.31 1.81
CA ALA A 58 6.52 -9.54 1.73
C ALA A 58 5.94 -9.74 0.32
N MET A 59 5.42 -8.69 -0.32
CA MET A 59 4.93 -8.76 -1.70
C MET A 59 6.05 -9.12 -2.70
N ILE A 60 7.25 -8.53 -2.55
CA ILE A 60 8.39 -8.85 -3.41
C ILE A 60 8.85 -10.30 -3.19
N VAL A 61 8.97 -10.76 -1.95
CA VAL A 61 9.36 -12.14 -1.64
C VAL A 61 8.35 -13.14 -2.21
N GLN A 62 7.05 -12.87 -2.05
CA GLN A 62 6.01 -13.69 -2.65
C GLN A 62 6.09 -13.72 -4.19
N SER A 63 6.54 -12.62 -4.82
CA SER A 63 6.76 -12.56 -6.26
C SER A 63 7.94 -13.41 -6.74
N VAL A 64 9.01 -13.51 -5.93
CA VAL A 64 10.25 -14.23 -6.28
C VAL A 64 10.10 -15.73 -6.04
N TRP A 65 9.48 -16.10 -4.92
CA TRP A 65 9.35 -17.48 -4.48
C TRP A 65 8.13 -18.18 -5.11
N ASP A 66 7.33 -17.47 -5.91
CA ASP A 66 6.04 -17.92 -6.49
C ASP A 66 5.20 -18.66 -5.45
N ILE A 67 5.11 -18.10 -4.23
CA ILE A 67 4.35 -18.70 -3.13
C ILE A 67 2.90 -18.83 -3.60
N THR A 68 2.45 -20.06 -3.84
CA THR A 68 1.12 -20.37 -4.39
C THR A 68 0.03 -20.43 -3.31
N TRP A 69 0.39 -20.13 -2.05
CA TRP A 69 -0.57 -20.08 -0.94
C TRP A 69 -1.51 -18.90 -1.12
N TYR A 70 -2.67 -19.21 -1.68
CA TYR A 70 -3.73 -18.27 -2.05
C TYR A 70 -4.08 -17.30 -0.91
N TYR A 71 -4.28 -17.83 0.31
CA TYR A 71 -4.64 -17.02 1.47
C TYR A 71 -3.57 -15.99 1.86
N ILE A 72 -2.29 -16.37 1.82
CA ILE A 72 -1.20 -15.45 2.20
C ILE A 72 -1.13 -14.29 1.21
N ARG A 73 -1.29 -14.59 -0.09
CA ARG A 73 -1.33 -13.57 -1.13
C ARG A 73 -2.53 -12.65 -0.98
N GLU A 74 -3.69 -13.19 -0.65
CA GLU A 74 -4.90 -12.39 -0.47
C GLU A 74 -4.76 -11.43 0.73
N VAL A 75 -4.27 -11.94 1.86
CA VAL A 75 -4.04 -11.13 3.06
C VAL A 75 -3.06 -9.99 2.79
N THR A 76 -1.92 -10.24 2.12
CA THR A 76 -0.97 -9.16 1.80
C THR A 76 -1.50 -8.17 0.77
N ARG A 77 -2.37 -8.61 -0.16
CA ARG A 77 -3.03 -7.70 -1.10
C ARG A 77 -3.99 -6.75 -0.40
N LEU A 78 -4.80 -7.29 0.50
CA LEU A 78 -5.73 -6.50 1.31
C LEU A 78 -4.98 -5.60 2.30
N ALA A 79 -3.87 -6.07 2.87
CA ALA A 79 -2.99 -5.26 3.72
C ALA A 79 -2.43 -4.07 2.96
N ALA A 80 -1.90 -4.27 1.74
CA ALA A 80 -1.38 -3.19 0.90
C ALA A 80 -2.44 -2.11 0.59
N ALA A 81 -3.64 -2.54 0.20
CA ALA A 81 -4.76 -1.63 -0.05
C ALA A 81 -5.20 -0.90 1.23
N GLY A 82 -5.26 -1.61 2.37
CA GLY A 82 -5.66 -1.06 3.66
C GLY A 82 -4.65 -0.03 4.19
N VAL A 83 -3.35 -0.33 4.11
CA VAL A 83 -2.26 0.57 4.50
C VAL A 83 -2.31 1.85 3.66
N LEU A 84 -2.41 1.72 2.33
CA LEU A 84 -2.52 2.89 1.45
C LEU A 84 -3.80 3.70 1.68
N GLY A 85 -4.93 3.02 1.97
CA GLY A 85 -6.19 3.67 2.32
C GLY A 85 -6.09 4.47 3.61
N MET A 86 -5.45 3.90 4.64
CA MET A 86 -5.17 4.59 5.89
C MET A 86 -4.26 5.80 5.67
N MET A 87 -3.19 5.65 4.90
CA MET A 87 -2.28 6.77 4.58
C MET A 87 -2.99 7.88 3.81
N MET A 88 -3.71 7.55 2.73
CA MET A 88 -4.44 8.51 1.91
C MET A 88 -5.46 9.28 2.75
N SER A 89 -6.22 8.57 3.60
CA SER A 89 -7.21 9.17 4.48
C SER A 89 -6.57 10.06 5.55
N ALA A 90 -5.46 9.62 6.15
CA ALA A 90 -4.74 10.41 7.15
C ALA A 90 -4.23 11.74 6.57
N PHE A 91 -3.63 11.71 5.38
CA PHE A 91 -3.15 12.93 4.71
C PHE A 91 -4.29 13.81 4.22
N LEU A 92 -5.37 13.23 3.69
CA LEU A 92 -6.54 14.01 3.29
C LEU A 92 -7.15 14.75 4.50
N LEU A 93 -7.31 14.06 5.62
CA LEU A 93 -7.83 14.66 6.85
C LEU A 93 -6.89 15.75 7.40
N SER A 94 -5.57 15.53 7.31
CA SER A 94 -4.56 16.52 7.68
C SER A 94 -4.67 17.79 6.82
N ASP A 95 -4.79 17.64 5.50
CA ASP A 95 -4.91 18.76 4.56
C ASP A 95 -6.22 19.53 4.75
N LEU A 96 -7.33 18.82 4.99
CA LEU A 96 -8.63 19.44 5.27
C LEU A 96 -8.62 20.22 6.58
N ASN A 97 -7.93 19.71 7.61
CA ASN A 97 -7.87 20.38 8.91
C ASN A 97 -6.94 21.59 8.91
N THR A 98 -5.84 21.53 8.16
CA THR A 98 -4.87 22.63 8.05
C THR A 98 -5.25 23.68 6.99
N LEU A 99 -6.27 23.42 6.18
CA LEU A 99 -6.61 24.19 4.96
C LEU A 99 -5.44 24.32 3.96
N HIS A 100 -4.43 23.45 4.10
CA HIS A 100 -3.24 23.43 3.26
C HIS A 100 -3.27 22.19 2.37
N ILE A 101 -3.71 22.36 1.12
CA ILE A 101 -3.87 21.26 0.18
C ILE A 101 -2.51 20.85 -0.39
N THR A 102 -2.07 19.63 -0.08
CA THR A 102 -0.86 19.04 -0.63
C THR A 102 -1.18 18.07 -1.78
N LEU A 103 -0.19 17.74 -2.60
CA LEU A 103 -0.33 16.74 -3.67
C LEU A 103 -0.25 15.30 -3.14
N VAL A 104 0.06 15.11 -1.86
CA VAL A 104 0.33 13.80 -1.25
C VAL A 104 -0.90 12.89 -1.26
N PRO A 105 -2.11 13.34 -0.82
CA PRO A 105 -3.31 12.52 -0.88
C PRO A 105 -3.67 12.08 -2.31
N LEU A 106 -3.42 12.93 -3.31
CA LEU A 106 -3.69 12.61 -4.72
C LEU A 106 -2.79 11.49 -5.25
N GLY A 107 -1.49 11.55 -4.94
CA GLY A 107 -0.56 10.48 -5.28
C GLY A 107 -0.92 9.15 -4.63
N LEU A 108 -1.29 9.18 -3.34
CA LEU A 108 -1.74 7.99 -2.62
C LEU A 108 -3.08 7.46 -3.16
N MET A 109 -4.00 8.34 -3.54
CA MET A 109 -5.28 7.97 -4.14
C MET A 109 -5.09 7.28 -5.50
N PHE A 110 -4.19 7.79 -6.34
CA PHE A 110 -3.87 7.14 -7.62
C PHE A 110 -3.37 5.71 -7.41
N LEU A 111 -2.43 5.51 -6.46
CA LEU A 111 -1.90 4.19 -6.14
C LEU A 111 -2.96 3.25 -5.57
N LEU A 112 -3.80 3.76 -4.68
CA LEU A 112 -4.92 3.01 -4.11
C LEU A 112 -5.88 2.54 -5.22
N VAL A 113 -6.29 3.43 -6.11
CA VAL A 113 -7.17 3.09 -7.23
C VAL A 113 -6.52 2.04 -8.13
N ARG A 114 -5.23 2.18 -8.44
CA ARG A 114 -4.48 1.19 -9.24
C ARG A 114 -4.50 -0.19 -8.58
N ILE A 115 -4.23 -0.26 -7.28
CA ILE A 115 -4.22 -1.52 -6.52
C ILE A 115 -5.62 -2.12 -6.43
N LEU A 116 -6.66 -1.31 -6.23
CA LEU A 116 -8.05 -1.78 -6.19
C LEU A 116 -8.51 -2.31 -7.55
N ILE A 117 -8.18 -1.64 -8.65
CA ILE A 117 -8.46 -2.11 -10.01
C ILE A 117 -7.76 -3.45 -10.26
N ASP A 118 -6.48 -3.55 -9.90
CA ASP A 118 -5.74 -4.81 -10.01
C ASP A 118 -6.36 -5.90 -9.12
N LEU A 119 -6.84 -5.57 -7.92
CA LEU A 119 -7.54 -6.49 -7.03
C LEU A 119 -8.83 -7.02 -7.66
N LEU A 120 -9.61 -6.14 -8.30
CA LEU A 120 -10.88 -6.47 -8.95
C LEU A 120 -10.70 -7.30 -10.22
N THR A 121 -9.62 -7.04 -10.97
CA THR A 121 -9.34 -7.71 -12.25
C THR A 121 -8.57 -9.02 -12.09
N ASP A 122 -7.87 -9.20 -10.97
CA ASP A 122 -7.18 -10.45 -10.65
C ASP A 122 -8.18 -11.49 -10.14
N ASN A 123 -8.80 -12.21 -11.09
CA ASN A 123 -9.82 -13.28 -10.99
C ASN A 123 -9.52 -14.43 -9.99
N THR A 124 -8.45 -14.33 -9.21
CA THR A 124 -8.14 -15.23 -8.10
C THR A 124 -9.19 -15.18 -6.98
N LEU A 125 -9.85 -14.03 -6.75
CA LEU A 125 -10.90 -13.85 -5.72
C LEU A 125 -12.16 -14.74 -5.92
N PHE A 126 -12.44 -15.18 -7.16
CA PHE A 126 -13.65 -15.94 -7.48
C PHE A 126 -13.39 -17.29 -8.14
N LYS A 127 -12.13 -17.72 -8.27
CA LYS A 127 -11.82 -19.12 -8.59
C LYS A 127 -11.92 -19.96 -7.32
N VAL A 128 -13.17 -20.14 -6.87
CA VAL A 128 -13.57 -21.35 -6.16
C VAL A 128 -13.03 -22.52 -6.98
N ARG A 129 -12.15 -23.32 -6.37
CA ARG A 129 -11.77 -24.64 -6.89
C ARG A 129 -13.04 -25.37 -7.31
N ARG A 130 -13.24 -25.53 -8.62
CA ARG A 130 -13.92 -26.70 -9.18
C ARG A 130 -12.83 -27.55 -9.80
#